data_AF-A0A6I7WSK5-F1
#
_entry.id   AF-A0A6I7WSK5-F1
#
_cell.length_a   1.000
_cell.length_b   1.000
_cell.length_c   1.000
_cell.angle_alpha   90.00
_cell.angle_beta   90.00
_cell.angle_gamma   90.00
#
_symmetry.space_group_name_H-M   'P 1'
#
loop_
_entity.id
_entity.type
_entity.pdbx_description
1 polymer ?
#
loop_
_entity_poly.entity_id
_entity_poly.type
_entity_poly.pdbx_seq_one_letter_code
_entity_poly.pdbx_strand_id
1 'polypeptide(L)'
;MQRGRQYEDLALRYLLDQGLVLQARNYRCRWGELDLLMQEQGALVIVEVRYRKNDRYGSAVESVTAKKQSHIVAAAKHYIMTHKINQPIRFDVLAITGDARPDWIKNAF
;
A
#
# COMPACT_ATOMS: atom_id res chain seq x y z
N MET A 1 -11.58 15.95 3.01
CA MET A 1 -10.71 14.77 2.76
C MET A 1 -9.38 15.16 2.10
N GLN A 2 -8.59 16.04 2.73
CA GLN A 2 -7.35 16.57 2.12
C GLN A 2 -6.08 15.87 2.65
N ARG A 3 -6.16 15.28 3.86
CA ARG A 3 -5.03 14.61 4.54
C ARG A 3 -4.62 13.28 3.90
N GLY A 4 -5.57 12.43 3.50
CA GLY A 4 -5.25 11.12 2.90
C GLY A 4 -4.36 11.24 1.66
N ARG A 5 -4.73 12.14 0.74
CA ARG A 5 -3.98 12.39 -0.50
C ARG A 5 -2.55 12.89 -0.25
N GLN A 6 -2.36 13.76 0.74
CA GLN A 6 -1.01 14.27 1.09
C GLN A 6 -0.08 13.16 1.59
N TYR A 7 -0.60 12.23 2.40
CA TYR A 7 0.19 11.11 2.89
C TYR A 7 0.44 10.05 1.82
N GLU A 8 -0.51 9.82 0.93
CA GLU A 8 -0.28 9.00 -0.28
C GLU A 8 0.82 9.61 -1.17
N ASP A 9 0.84 10.94 -1.33
CA ASP A 9 1.87 11.59 -2.15
C ASP A 9 3.26 11.50 -1.49
N LEU A 10 3.33 11.61 -0.15
CA LEU A 10 4.57 11.40 0.60
C LEU A 10 5.04 9.94 0.51
N ALA A 11 4.12 8.99 0.67
CA ALA A 11 4.36 7.57 0.51
C ALA A 11 4.89 7.24 -0.89
N LEU A 12 4.24 7.76 -1.91
CA LEU A 12 4.64 7.58 -3.30
C LEU A 12 6.04 8.11 -3.54
N ARG A 13 6.33 9.35 -3.13
CA ARG A 13 7.68 9.94 -3.28
C ARG A 13 8.73 9.08 -2.61
N TYR A 14 8.49 8.67 -1.36
CA TYR A 14 9.40 7.79 -0.65
C TYR A 14 9.69 6.50 -1.41
N LEU A 15 8.67 5.82 -1.93
CA LEU A 15 8.84 4.56 -2.68
C LEU A 15 9.54 4.77 -4.02
N LEU A 16 9.26 5.88 -4.72
CA LEU A 16 9.98 6.26 -5.94
C LEU A 16 11.47 6.48 -5.65
N ASP A 17 11.80 7.16 -4.53
CA ASP A 17 13.19 7.38 -4.09
C ASP A 17 13.88 6.06 -3.69
N GLN A 18 13.12 5.04 -3.26
CA GLN A 18 13.62 3.68 -3.06
C GLN A 18 13.77 2.88 -4.37
N GLY A 19 13.46 3.46 -5.53
CA GLY A 19 13.63 2.85 -6.84
C GLY A 19 12.42 2.05 -7.34
N LEU A 20 11.27 2.15 -6.69
CA LEU A 20 10.05 1.49 -7.16
C LEU A 20 9.41 2.29 -8.29
N VAL A 21 8.73 1.61 -9.21
CA VAL A 21 8.02 2.27 -10.30
C VAL A 21 6.52 2.21 -10.05
N LEU A 22 5.86 3.38 -10.07
CA LEU A 22 4.40 3.44 -9.93
C LEU A 22 3.69 2.80 -11.13
N GLN A 23 2.79 1.86 -10.86
CA GLN A 23 1.89 1.26 -11.85
C GLN A 23 0.50 1.88 -11.80
N ALA A 24 -0.05 2.06 -10.59
CA ALA A 24 -1.33 2.69 -10.36
C ALA A 24 -1.44 3.21 -8.92
N ARG A 25 -2.33 4.18 -8.68
CA ARG A 25 -2.69 4.67 -7.34
C ARG A 25 -4.19 4.80 -7.21
N ASN A 26 -4.70 4.71 -5.98
CA ASN A 26 -6.12 4.86 -5.66
C ASN A 26 -7.03 3.96 -6.51
N TYR A 27 -6.60 2.73 -6.76
CA TYR A 27 -7.39 1.77 -7.52
C TYR A 27 -8.61 1.37 -6.72
N ARG A 28 -9.81 1.48 -7.31
CA ARG A 28 -11.08 1.14 -6.67
C ARG A 28 -11.83 0.14 -7.52
N CYS A 29 -12.40 -0.86 -6.87
CA CYS A 29 -13.29 -1.83 -7.48
C CYS A 29 -14.44 -2.14 -6.50
N ARG A 30 -15.41 -2.96 -6.93
CA ARG A 30 -16.55 -3.33 -6.07
C ARG A 30 -16.14 -4.03 -4.76
N TRP A 31 -14.94 -4.61 -4.71
CA TRP A 31 -14.48 -5.46 -3.61
C TRP A 31 -13.56 -4.74 -2.62
N GLY A 32 -13.13 -3.52 -2.94
CA GLY A 32 -12.17 -2.79 -2.12
C GLY A 32 -11.38 -1.75 -2.91
N GLU A 33 -10.38 -1.21 -2.23
CA GLU A 33 -9.46 -0.20 -2.75
C GLU A 33 -8.01 -0.60 -2.48
N LEU A 34 -7.11 -0.16 -3.34
CA LEU A 34 -5.67 -0.30 -3.22
C LEU A 34 -5.04 1.09 -3.29
N ASP A 35 -4.23 1.46 -2.31
CA ASP A 35 -3.66 2.81 -2.23
C ASP A 35 -2.59 3.01 -3.31
N LEU A 36 -1.55 2.16 -3.33
CA LEU A 36 -0.47 2.21 -4.31
C LEU A 36 -0.19 0.81 -4.87
N LEU A 37 -0.01 0.75 -6.19
CA LEU A 37 0.49 -0.41 -6.91
C LEU A 37 1.83 -0.02 -7.53
N MET A 38 2.89 -0.66 -7.07
CA MET A 38 4.26 -0.37 -7.45
C MET A 38 4.90 -1.58 -8.12
N GLN A 39 6.02 -1.38 -8.78
CA GLN A 39 6.84 -2.44 -9.37
C GLN A 39 8.22 -2.43 -8.70
N GLU A 40 8.68 -3.58 -8.24
CA GLU A 40 10.04 -3.80 -7.74
C GLU A 40 10.56 -5.15 -8.24
N GLN A 41 11.71 -5.18 -8.91
CA GLN A 41 12.39 -6.43 -9.32
C GLN A 41 11.48 -7.45 -10.03
N GLY A 42 10.59 -6.98 -10.91
CA GLY A 42 9.66 -7.85 -11.65
C GLY A 42 8.44 -8.35 -10.87
N ALA A 43 8.25 -7.90 -9.62
CA ALA A 43 7.05 -8.14 -8.82
C ALA A 43 6.11 -6.92 -8.78
N LEU A 44 4.81 -7.17 -8.79
CA LEU A 44 3.79 -6.18 -8.46
C LEU A 44 3.66 -6.08 -6.94
N VAL A 45 3.91 -4.90 -6.40
CA VAL A 45 3.88 -4.60 -4.98
C VAL A 45 2.65 -3.77 -4.67
N ILE A 46 1.72 -4.33 -3.91
CA ILE A 46 0.55 -3.64 -3.38
C ILE A 46 0.96 -3.01 -2.05
N VAL A 47 0.91 -1.69 -1.93
CA VAL A 47 1.27 -0.98 -0.71
C VAL A 47 0.03 -0.32 -0.12
N GLU A 48 -0.31 -0.71 1.11
CA GLU A 48 -1.30 0.02 1.94
C GLU A 48 -0.57 1.12 2.72
N VAL A 49 -1.08 2.36 2.66
CA VAL A 49 -0.49 3.52 3.32
C VAL A 49 -1.23 3.82 4.61
N ARG A 50 -0.51 3.83 5.75
CA ARG A 50 -1.09 4.08 7.06
C ARG A 50 -0.50 5.35 7.67
N TYR A 51 -1.33 6.36 7.91
CA TYR A 51 -0.92 7.55 8.65
C TYR A 51 -1.33 7.46 10.12
N ARG A 52 -0.42 7.86 11.01
CA ARG A 52 -0.64 7.95 12.46
C ARG A 52 -0.19 9.31 12.97
N LYS A 53 -0.96 9.88 13.88
CA LYS A 53 -0.59 11.14 14.55
C LYS A 53 0.46 10.91 15.65
N ASN A 54 0.46 9.74 16.28
CA ASN A 54 1.37 9.32 17.33
C ASN A 54 1.52 7.78 17.32
N ASP A 55 2.56 7.28 17.95
CA ASP A 55 2.96 5.85 18.02
C ASP A 55 2.19 5.02 19.07
N ARG A 56 1.24 5.64 19.79
CA ARG A 56 0.62 5.06 21.00
C ARG A 56 -0.31 3.86 20.76
N TYR A 57 -0.54 3.43 19.52
CA TYR A 57 -1.52 2.39 19.17
C TYR A 57 -0.95 1.35 18.18
N GLY A 58 -0.59 0.16 18.69
CA GLY A 58 -0.29 -1.07 17.93
C GLY A 58 0.83 -0.98 16.89
N SER A 59 1.21 -2.09 16.25
CA SER A 59 2.14 -2.08 15.11
C SER A 59 1.44 -1.63 13.81
N ALA A 60 2.19 -1.14 12.82
CA ALA A 60 1.64 -0.77 11.50
C ALA A 60 0.80 -1.89 10.89
N VAL A 61 1.32 -3.13 10.97
CA VAL A 61 0.66 -4.35 10.49
C VAL A 61 -0.64 -4.63 11.25
N GLU A 62 -0.65 -4.50 12.59
CA GLU A 62 -1.86 -4.70 13.40
C GLU A 62 -2.99 -3.74 13.02
N SER A 63 -2.66 -2.54 12.52
CA SER A 63 -3.68 -1.62 12.04
C SER A 63 -4.32 -2.03 10.71
N VAL A 64 -3.71 -2.97 9.97
CA VAL A 64 -4.31 -3.59 8.79
C VAL A 64 -5.03 -4.85 9.24
N THR A 65 -6.25 -4.67 9.74
CA THR A 65 -7.08 -5.76 10.28
C THR A 65 -7.31 -6.86 9.25
N ALA A 66 -7.61 -8.09 9.69
CA ALA A 66 -7.92 -9.21 8.80
C ALA A 66 -9.04 -8.88 7.76
N LYS A 67 -10.03 -8.06 8.16
CA LYS A 67 -11.07 -7.57 7.25
C LYS A 67 -10.49 -6.67 6.15
N LYS A 68 -9.60 -5.73 6.50
CA LYS A 68 -8.94 -4.84 5.53
C LYS A 68 -8.01 -5.64 4.62
N GLN A 69 -7.22 -6.59 5.16
CA GLN A 69 -6.41 -7.51 4.35
C GLN A 69 -7.27 -8.28 3.34
N SER A 70 -8.41 -8.81 3.77
CA SER A 70 -9.32 -9.55 2.89
C SER A 70 -9.85 -8.68 1.73
N HIS A 71 -10.19 -7.42 2.00
CA HIS A 71 -10.60 -6.47 0.96
C HIS A 71 -9.45 -6.11 0.01
N ILE A 72 -8.23 -5.90 0.53
CA ILE A 72 -7.04 -5.63 -0.27
C ILE A 72 -6.75 -6.82 -1.20
N VAL A 73 -6.75 -8.04 -0.66
CA VAL A 73 -6.53 -9.26 -1.45
C VAL A 73 -7.61 -9.43 -2.53
N ALA A 74 -8.88 -9.15 -2.22
CA ALA A 74 -9.96 -9.23 -3.20
C ALA A 74 -9.80 -8.18 -4.32
N ALA A 75 -9.44 -6.94 -3.97
CA ALA A 75 -9.19 -5.88 -4.94
C ALA A 75 -7.94 -6.16 -5.79
N ALA A 76 -6.88 -6.71 -5.20
CA ALA A 76 -5.67 -7.12 -5.91
C ALA A 76 -5.97 -8.25 -6.92
N LYS A 77 -6.73 -9.28 -6.51
CA LYS A 77 -7.19 -10.34 -7.43
C LYS A 77 -7.96 -9.77 -8.63
N HIS A 78 -8.86 -8.82 -8.37
CA HIS A 78 -9.59 -8.14 -9.44
C HIS A 78 -8.63 -7.40 -10.38
N TYR A 79 -7.70 -6.61 -9.84
CA TYR A 79 -6.71 -5.89 -10.64
C TYR A 79 -5.87 -6.83 -11.52
N ILE A 80 -5.36 -7.93 -10.94
CA ILE A 80 -4.54 -8.94 -11.61
C ILE A 80 -5.30 -9.57 -12.77
N MET A 81 -6.55 -9.98 -12.55
CA MET A 81 -7.38 -10.58 -13.60
C MET A 81 -7.72 -9.59 -14.71
N THR A 82 -8.05 -8.34 -14.37
CA THR A 82 -8.38 -7.30 -15.35
C THR A 82 -7.19 -6.96 -16.26
N HIS A 83 -5.98 -6.89 -15.70
CA HIS A 83 -4.78 -6.49 -16.42
C HIS A 83 -3.90 -7.67 -16.87
N LYS A 84 -4.36 -8.90 -16.65
CA LYS A 84 -3.65 -10.15 -17.01
C LYS A 84 -2.22 -10.20 -16.45
N ILE A 85 -2.04 -9.74 -15.21
CA ILE A 85 -0.74 -9.74 -14.54
C ILE A 85 -0.34 -11.18 -14.22
N ASN A 86 0.88 -11.55 -14.60
CA ASN A 86 1.47 -12.89 -14.38
C ASN A 86 2.74 -12.85 -13.51
N GLN A 87 3.02 -11.70 -12.90
CA GLN A 87 4.20 -11.45 -12.09
C GLN A 87 3.99 -11.90 -10.63
N PRO A 88 5.06 -12.14 -9.86
CA PRO A 88 4.97 -12.30 -8.41
C PRO A 88 4.28 -11.10 -7.77
N ILE A 89 3.50 -11.37 -6.73
CA ILE A 89 2.72 -10.37 -6.01
C ILE A 89 3.23 -10.26 -4.59
N ARG A 90 3.43 -9.05 -4.10
CA ARG A 90 3.81 -8.76 -2.71
C ARG A 90 2.86 -7.75 -2.09
N PHE A 91 2.50 -7.95 -0.82
CA PHE A 91 1.74 -6.98 -0.05
C PHE A 91 2.64 -6.34 1.00
N ASP A 92 2.73 -5.01 0.94
CA ASP A 92 3.55 -4.19 1.83
C ASP A 92 2.66 -3.21 2.60
N VAL A 93 3.18 -2.73 3.73
CA VAL A 93 2.59 -1.63 4.49
C VAL A 93 3.63 -0.52 4.61
N LEU A 94 3.23 0.72 4.31
CA LEU A 94 4.05 1.90 4.58
C LEU A 94 3.36 2.76 5.64
N ALA A 95 3.96 2.84 6.82
CA ALA A 95 3.45 3.64 7.92
C ALA A 95 4.18 4.98 8.02
N ILE A 96 3.41 6.06 8.18
CA ILE A 96 3.92 7.43 8.35
C ILE A 96 3.40 7.94 9.69
N THR A 97 4.32 8.26 10.61
CA THR A 97 3.98 8.71 11.97
C THR A 97 4.48 10.13 12.19
N GLY A 98 3.58 11.12 12.22
CA GLY A 98 3.97 12.54 12.33
C GLY A 98 5.01 12.92 11.26
N ASP A 99 6.10 13.55 11.70
CA ASP A 99 7.25 13.94 10.85
C ASP A 99 8.39 12.90 10.86
N ALA A 100 8.16 11.70 11.41
CA ALA A 100 9.16 10.65 11.44
C ALA A 100 9.41 10.06 10.04
N ARG A 101 10.55 9.38 9.88
CA ARG A 101 10.84 8.62 8.66
C ARG A 101 9.74 7.57 8.42
N PRO A 102 9.30 7.38 7.16
CA PRO A 102 8.37 6.30 6.83
C PRO A 102 8.92 4.93 7.24
N ASP A 103 8.07 4.10 7.83
CA ASP A 103 8.36 2.73 8.20
C ASP A 103 7.77 1.79 7.13
N TRP A 104 8.64 1.16 6.34
CA TRP A 104 8.25 0.32 5.22
C TRP A 104 8.42 -1.15 5.56
N ILE A 105 7.29 -1.83 5.74
CA ILE A 105 7.23 -3.25 6.08
C ILE A 105 6.93 -4.04 4.81
N LYS A 106 7.95 -4.74 4.30
CA LYS A 106 7.82 -5.65 3.16
C LYS A 106 7.20 -6.98 3.58
N ASN A 107 6.40 -7.60 2.71
CA ASN A 107 5.72 -8.88 2.98
C ASN A 107 4.88 -8.84 4.27
N ALA A 108 4.07 -7.79 4.42
CA ALA A 108 3.31 -7.55 5.63
C ALA A 108 2.21 -8.59 5.88
N PHE A 109 1.65 -9.20 4.82
CA PHE A 109 0.66 -10.29 4.88
C PHE A 109 0.49 -10.98 3.51
#